data_AF-A0A178WEJ7-F1
#
_entry.id   AF-A0A178WEJ7-F1
#
_cell.length_a   1.000
_cell.length_b   1.000
_cell.length_c   1.000
_cell.angle_alpha   90.00
_cell.angle_beta   90.00
_cell.angle_gamma   90.00
#
_symmetry.space_group_name_H-M   'P 1'
#
loop_
_entity.id
_entity.type
_entity.pdbx_description
1 polymer ?
#
loop_
_entity_poly.entity_id
_entity_poly.type
_entity_poly.pdbx_seq_one_letter_code
_entity_poly.pdbx_strand_id
1 'polypeptide(L)'
;MGSFKGHALPGTLFLVVGVWHIWSSVVRYISNPSSFRVRVWHPVPGFNDRIKYLELYVVTIGSFIDLCIEFLYSTHLKFFVNGVLNPSHMNDFEHSGMLLMFFILGFIALLSEKTRY
;
A
#
# COMPACT_ATOMS: atom_id res chain seq x y z
N MET A 1 -18.95 3.89 -6.15
CA MET A 1 -18.54 4.06 -4.74
C MET A 1 -18.62 2.70 -4.06
N GLY A 2 -17.48 2.18 -3.61
CA GLY A 2 -17.41 0.88 -2.93
C GLY A 2 -18.17 0.84 -1.59
N SER A 3 -18.42 -0.36 -1.08
CA SER A 3 -19.17 -0.52 0.17
C SER A 3 -18.43 0.08 1.37
N PHE A 4 -19.17 0.47 2.42
CA PHE A 4 -18.57 0.98 3.67
C PHE A 4 -17.56 0.00 4.26
N LYS A 5 -17.88 -1.31 4.25
CA LYS A 5 -16.96 -2.36 4.72
C LYS A 5 -15.70 -2.43 3.85
N GLY A 6 -15.86 -2.32 2.53
CA GLY A 6 -14.78 -2.27 1.56
C GLY A 6 -13.87 -1.06 1.73
N HIS A 7 -14.34 0.05 2.31
CA HIS A 7 -13.50 1.21 2.63
C HIS A 7 -12.93 1.16 4.04
N ALA A 8 -13.72 0.70 5.01
CA ALA A 8 -13.32 0.71 6.42
C ALA A 8 -12.07 -0.13 6.64
N LEU A 9 -11.96 -1.30 6.00
CA LEU A 9 -10.81 -2.17 6.16
C LEU A 9 -9.51 -1.57 5.57
N PRO A 10 -9.41 -1.31 4.25
CA PRO A 10 -8.20 -0.71 3.68
C PRO A 10 -7.94 0.71 4.20
N GLY A 11 -8.98 1.50 4.46
CA GLY A 11 -8.86 2.83 5.05
C GLY A 11 -8.26 2.79 6.47
N THR A 12 -8.66 1.83 7.30
CA THR A 12 -8.06 1.65 8.64
C THR A 12 -6.61 1.19 8.53
N LEU A 13 -6.27 0.31 7.58
CA LEU A 13 -4.88 -0.11 7.36
C LEU A 13 -4.01 1.07 6.95
N PHE A 14 -4.46 1.90 6.00
CA PHE A 14 -3.75 3.12 5.62
C PHE A 14 -3.63 4.12 6.77
N LEU A 15 -4.66 4.23 7.62
CA LEU A 15 -4.60 5.08 8.82
C LEU A 15 -3.52 4.57 9.79
N VAL A 16 -3.47 3.28 10.07
CA VAL A 16 -2.46 2.67 10.95
C VAL A 16 -1.05 2.87 10.38
N VAL A 17 -0.85 2.65 9.08
CA VAL A 17 0.43 2.92 8.40
C VAL A 17 0.78 4.41 8.48
N GLY A 18 -0.18 5.31 8.24
CA GLY A 18 0.04 6.75 8.35
C GLY A 18 0.47 7.19 9.75
N VAL A 19 -0.21 6.70 10.79
CA VAL A 19 0.15 6.95 12.20
C VAL A 19 1.55 6.40 12.50
N TRP A 20 1.88 5.22 11.99
CA TRP A 20 3.21 4.62 12.11
C TRP A 20 4.30 5.49 11.48
N HIS A 21 4.06 6.08 10.31
CA HIS A 21 5.00 7.01 9.67
C HIS A 21 5.21 8.28 10.48
N ILE A 22 4.13 8.88 10.98
CA ILE A 22 4.20 10.10 11.78
C ILE A 22 5.01 9.83 13.05
N TRP A 23 4.66 8.77 13.78
CA TRP A 23 5.36 8.38 15.01
C TRP A 23 6.86 8.13 14.75
N SER A 24 7.17 7.32 13.74
CA SER A 24 8.56 6.98 13.39
C SER A 24 9.37 8.21 12.97
N SER A 25 8.75 9.14 12.25
CA SER A 25 9.39 10.40 11.84
C SER A 25 9.68 11.29 13.04
N VAL A 26 8.70 11.45 13.94
CA VAL A 26 8.84 12.25 15.17
C VAL A 26 9.94 11.68 16.07
N VAL A 27 9.92 10.37 16.35
CA VAL A 27 10.93 9.71 17.20
C VAL A 27 12.33 9.87 16.62
N ARG A 28 12.50 9.69 15.31
CA ARG A 28 13.80 9.86 14.63
C ARG A 28 14.27 11.31 14.66
N TYR A 29 13.36 12.27 14.45
CA TYR A 29 13.68 13.68 14.49
C TYR A 29 14.13 14.11 15.89
N ILE A 30 13.38 13.74 16.93
CA ILE A 30 13.73 14.08 18.33
C ILE A 30 15.05 13.41 18.73
N SER A 31 15.29 12.16 18.31
CA SER A 31 16.51 11.43 18.67
C SER A 31 17.78 12.03 18.06
N ASN A 32 17.71 12.50 16.81
CA ASN A 32 18.85 13.14 16.16
C ASN A 32 18.39 14.09 15.03
N PRO A 33 18.12 15.37 15.36
CA PRO A 33 17.61 16.33 14.38
C PRO A 33 18.56 16.59 13.20
N SER A 34 19.88 16.58 13.42
CA SER A 34 20.87 16.94 12.39
C SER A 34 21.05 15.85 11.33
N SER A 35 20.84 14.59 11.69
CA SER A 35 20.86 13.45 10.75
C SER A 35 19.47 13.07 10.21
N PHE A 36 18.41 13.77 10.62
CA PHE A 36 17.06 13.46 10.17
C PHE A 36 16.94 13.55 8.65
N ARG A 37 16.34 12.52 8.06
CA ARG A 37 15.98 12.44 6.65
C ARG A 37 14.63 11.77 6.53
N VAL A 38 13.76 12.34 5.71
CA VAL A 38 12.46 11.75 5.37
C VAL A 38 12.70 10.40 4.69
N ARG A 39 11.88 9.41 5.02
CA ARG A 39 11.91 8.08 4.42
C ARG A 39 10.54 7.76 3.85
N VAL A 40 10.53 7.02 2.75
CA VAL A 40 9.31 6.52 2.11
C VAL A 40 8.65 5.42 2.94
N TRP A 41 9.40 4.78 3.84
CA TRP A 41 8.93 3.71 4.72
C TRP A 41 9.76 3.67 6.02
N HIS A 42 9.25 3.05 7.09
CA HIS A 42 9.93 2.98 8.38
C HIS A 42 10.12 1.55 8.91
N PRO A 43 11.35 1.17 9.34
CA PRO A 43 11.60 -0.17 9.88
C PRO A 43 10.92 -0.37 11.23
N VAL A 44 10.24 -1.50 11.41
CA VAL A 44 9.67 -1.87 12.70
C VAL A 44 10.79 -2.37 13.61
N PRO A 45 11.06 -1.71 14.75
CA PRO A 45 12.12 -2.10 15.67
C PRO A 45 11.72 -3.36 16.46
N GLY A 46 12.72 -4.14 16.86
CA GLY A 46 12.54 -5.33 17.70
C GLY A 46 12.60 -6.65 16.92
N PHE A 47 12.37 -7.76 17.63
CA PHE A 47 12.40 -9.13 17.09
C PHE A 47 13.65 -9.50 16.29
N ASN A 48 14.83 -8.95 16.65
CA ASN A 48 16.09 -9.19 15.94
C ASN A 48 15.97 -8.92 14.42
N ASP A 49 15.34 -7.79 14.06
CA ASP A 49 15.08 -7.32 12.69
C ASP A 49 14.22 -8.24 11.81
N ARG A 50 13.63 -9.31 12.38
CA ARG A 50 12.79 -10.24 11.61
C ARG A 50 11.55 -9.59 11.00
N ILE A 51 11.01 -8.58 11.68
CA ILE A 51 9.83 -7.83 11.22
C ILE A 51 10.19 -6.44 10.66
N LYS A 52 11.48 -6.18 10.41
CA LYS A 52 11.96 -4.88 9.94
C LYS A 52 11.12 -4.35 8.77
N TYR A 53 10.78 -5.19 7.79
CA TYR A 53 10.06 -4.82 6.56
C TYR A 53 8.53 -5.01 6.65
N LEU A 54 7.95 -5.12 7.86
CA LEU A 54 6.53 -5.43 8.03
C LEU A 54 5.61 -4.43 7.34
N GLU A 55 5.87 -3.13 7.47
CA GLU A 55 5.12 -2.07 6.79
C GLU A 55 5.07 -2.30 5.26
N LEU A 56 6.24 -2.55 4.66
CA LEU A 56 6.36 -2.81 3.24
C LEU A 56 5.65 -4.09 2.81
N TYR A 57 5.71 -5.16 3.61
CA TYR A 57 4.97 -6.38 3.33
C TYR A 57 3.46 -6.17 3.39
N VAL A 58 2.97 -5.44 4.40
CA VAL A 58 1.54 -5.13 4.55
C VAL A 58 1.05 -4.30 3.36
N VAL A 59 1.77 -3.24 2.99
CA VAL A 59 1.38 -2.38 1.86
C VAL A 59 1.42 -3.17 0.56
N THR A 60 2.53 -3.86 0.25
CA THR A 60 2.71 -4.56 -1.03
C THR A 60 1.73 -5.72 -1.20
N ILE A 61 1.62 -6.60 -0.19
CA ILE A 61 0.77 -7.78 -0.29
C ILE A 61 -0.70 -7.36 -0.21
N GLY A 62 -1.04 -6.44 0.70
CA GLY A 62 -2.40 -5.93 0.85
C GLY A 62 -2.91 -5.28 -0.43
N SER A 63 -2.12 -4.36 -1.02
CA SER A 63 -2.51 -3.70 -2.26
C SER A 63 -2.56 -4.66 -3.45
N PHE A 64 -1.72 -5.69 -3.49
CA PHE A 64 -1.75 -6.69 -4.55
C PHE A 64 -3.01 -7.57 -4.48
N ILE A 65 -3.36 -8.04 -3.28
CA ILE A 65 -4.58 -8.84 -3.08
C ILE A 65 -5.81 -8.01 -3.45
N ASP A 66 -5.88 -6.77 -2.96
CA ASP A 66 -7.01 -5.87 -3.24
C ASP A 66 -7.08 -5.50 -4.73
N LEU A 67 -5.92 -5.28 -5.38
CA LEU A 67 -5.84 -5.10 -6.84
C LEU A 67 -6.43 -6.30 -7.58
N CYS A 68 -6.11 -7.52 -7.18
CA CYS A 68 -6.68 -8.71 -7.80
C CYS A 68 -8.20 -8.79 -7.58
N ILE A 69 -8.70 -8.40 -6.41
CA ILE A 69 -10.14 -8.39 -6.11
C ILE A 69 -10.83 -7.34 -6.98
N GLU A 70 -10.40 -6.09 -6.93
CA GLU A 70 -11.03 -4.99 -7.67
C GLU A 70 -10.91 -5.19 -9.19
N PHE A 71 -9.73 -5.59 -9.68
CA PHE A 71 -9.51 -5.71 -11.12
C PHE A 71 -10.14 -6.97 -11.69
N LEU A 72 -9.93 -8.15 -11.07
CA LEU A 72 -10.34 -9.42 -11.66
C LEU A 72 -11.73 -9.87 -11.18
N TYR A 73 -11.98 -9.78 -9.87
CA TYR A 73 -13.18 -10.34 -9.26
C TYR A 73 -14.39 -9.40 -9.37
N SER A 74 -14.25 -8.13 -8.97
CA SER A 74 -15.34 -7.14 -8.99
C SER A 74 -15.83 -6.86 -10.41
N THR A 75 -14.92 -6.82 -11.39
CA THR A 75 -15.29 -6.63 -12.81
C THR A 75 -15.90 -7.88 -13.45
N HIS A 76 -15.88 -9.03 -12.76
CA HIS A 76 -16.22 -10.35 -13.31
C HIS A 76 -15.48 -10.66 -14.62
N LEU A 77 -14.25 -10.14 -14.79
CA LEU A 77 -13.45 -10.19 -16.01
C LEU A 77 -14.11 -9.54 -17.24
N LYS A 78 -15.16 -8.73 -17.04
CA LYS A 78 -15.87 -8.01 -18.11
C LYS A 78 -15.28 -6.62 -18.29
N PHE A 79 -14.06 -6.58 -18.84
CA PHE A 79 -13.32 -5.33 -19.01
C PHE A 79 -13.94 -4.37 -20.01
N PHE A 80 -14.50 -4.87 -21.11
CA PHE A 80 -15.03 -4.05 -22.19
C PHE A 80 -16.47 -4.44 -22.52
N VAL A 81 -17.30 -3.43 -22.82
CA VAL A 81 -18.66 -3.59 -23.33
C VAL A 81 -18.83 -2.59 -24.47
N ASN A 82 -19.32 -3.05 -25.63
CA ASN A 82 -19.53 -2.20 -26.81
C ASN A 82 -18.28 -1.41 -27.26
N GLY A 83 -17.08 -1.99 -27.12
CA GLY A 83 -15.82 -1.37 -27.55
C GLY A 83 -15.26 -0.30 -26.61
N VAL A 84 -15.91 -0.05 -25.47
CA VAL A 84 -15.41 0.86 -24.42
C VAL A 84 -15.14 0.11 -23.13
N LEU A 85 -14.30 0.67 -22.27
CA LEU A 85 -14.08 0.16 -20.92
C LEU A 85 -15.42 0.15 -20.18
N ASN A 86 -15.75 -0.98 -19.54
CA ASN A 86 -17.09 -1.25 -19.04
C ASN A 86 -17.54 -0.18 -18.02
N PRO A 87 -18.53 0.68 -18.36
CA PRO A 87 -18.93 1.80 -17.51
C PRO A 87 -19.48 1.36 -16.15
N SER A 88 -20.06 0.15 -16.10
CA SER A 88 -20.63 -0.42 -14.87
C SER A 88 -19.57 -0.73 -13.80
N HIS A 89 -18.30 -0.83 -14.19
CA HIS A 89 -17.17 -1.17 -13.31
C HIS A 89 -16.12 -0.06 -13.22
N MET A 90 -16.45 1.18 -13.58
CA MET A 90 -15.50 2.32 -13.55
C MET A 90 -14.83 2.52 -12.19
N ASN A 91 -15.59 2.36 -11.11
CA ASN A 91 -15.08 2.47 -9.75
C ASN A 91 -14.01 1.41 -9.46
N ASP A 92 -14.24 0.18 -9.92
CA ASP A 92 -13.33 -0.94 -9.70
C ASP A 92 -12.02 -0.73 -10.48
N PHE A 93 -12.09 -0.17 -11.70
CA PHE A 93 -10.91 0.22 -12.48
C PHE A 93 -10.13 1.37 -11.85
N GLU A 94 -10.81 2.38 -11.32
CA GLU A 94 -10.18 3.50 -10.61
C GLU A 94 -9.45 3.00 -9.36
N HIS A 95 -10.11 2.17 -8.56
CA HIS A 95 -9.52 1.54 -7.38
C HIS A 95 -8.32 0.66 -7.75
N SER A 96 -8.46 -0.19 -8.78
CA SER A 96 -7.37 -1.01 -9.30
C SER A 96 -6.18 -0.16 -9.73
N GLY A 97 -6.42 0.97 -10.39
CA GLY A 97 -5.37 1.93 -10.77
C GLY A 97 -4.63 2.50 -9.56
N MET A 98 -5.36 2.90 -8.52
CA MET A 98 -4.75 3.38 -7.27
C MET A 98 -3.94 2.29 -6.56
N LEU A 99 -4.50 1.09 -6.42
CA LEU A 99 -3.86 -0.06 -5.75
C LEU A 99 -2.61 -0.54 -6.49
N LEU A 100 -2.60 -0.45 -7.83
CA LEU A 100 -1.41 -0.72 -8.64
C LEU A 100 -0.25 0.21 -8.27
N MET A 101 -0.51 1.50 -8.03
CA MET A 101 0.54 2.45 -7.65
C MET A 101 1.15 2.12 -6.28
N PHE A 102 0.32 1.76 -5.30
CA PHE A 102 0.79 1.30 -3.99
C PHE A 102 1.61 0.01 -4.10
N PHE A 103 1.16 -0.94 -4.92
CA PHE A 103 1.88 -2.18 -5.15
C PHE A 103 3.27 -1.92 -5.75
N ILE A 104 3.35 -1.12 -6.81
CA ILE A 104 4.62 -0.79 -7.48
C ILE A 104 5.57 -0.12 -6.48
N LEU A 105 5.08 0.86 -5.71
CA LEU A 105 5.89 1.57 -4.71
C LEU A 105 6.43 0.60 -3.65
N GLY A 106 5.55 -0.23 -3.06
CA GLY A 106 5.93 -1.18 -2.02
C GLY A 106 6.89 -2.26 -2.53
N PHE A 107 6.62 -2.79 -3.73
CA PHE A 107 7.45 -3.81 -4.36
C PHE A 107 8.86 -3.30 -4.68
N ILE A 108 8.96 -2.12 -5.30
CA ILE A 108 10.27 -1.49 -5.60
C ILE A 108 11.03 -1.18 -4.31
N ALA A 109 10.35 -0.68 -3.27
CA ALA A 109 10.98 -0.41 -1.98
C ALA A 109 11.51 -1.71 -1.33
N LEU A 110 10.74 -2.80 -1.35
CA LEU A 110 11.18 -4.12 -0.86
C LEU A 110 12.39 -4.63 -1.63
N LEU A 111 12.34 -4.57 -2.96
CA LEU A 111 13.45 -4.99 -3.80
C LEU A 111 14.70 -4.17 -3.46
N SER A 112 14.59 -2.84 -3.41
CA SER A 112 15.71 -1.96 -3.09
C SER A 112 16.35 -2.27 -1.74
N GLU A 113 15.57 -2.67 -0.73
CA GLU A 113 16.11 -3.04 0.58
C GLU A 113 16.74 -4.44 0.60
N LYS A 114 16.23 -5.37 -0.21
CA LYS A 114 16.73 -6.75 -0.28
C LYS A 114 17.95 -6.90 -1.19
N THR A 115 18.12 -6.02 -2.17
CA THR A 115 19.25 -6.04 -3.11
C THR A 115 20.33 -5.00 -2.76
N ARG A 116 20.22 -4.33 -1.61
CA ARG A 116 21.24 -3.39 -1.14
C ARG A 116 22.46 -4.19 -0.68
N TYR A 117 23.52 -4.16 -1.47
CA TYR A 117 24.82 -4.77 -1.17
C TYR A 117 25.53 -4.06 -0.01
#